data_AF-A0A7S0FME4-F1
#
_entry.id   AF-A0A7S0FME4-F1
#
_cell.length_a   1.000
_cell.length_b   1.000
_cell.length_c   1.000
_cell.angle_alpha   90.00
_cell.angle_beta   90.00
_cell.angle_gamma   90.00
#
_symmetry.space_group_name_H-M   'P 1'
#
loop_
_entity.id
_entity.type
_entity.pdbx_description
1 polymer ?
#
loop_
_entity_poly.entity_id
_entity_poly.type
_entity_poly.pdbx_seq_one_letter_code
_entity_poly.pdbx_strand_id
1 'polypeptide(L)'
;MSPYACQFRCSLTPHCEHFSFWSDGGCHLTSYTSYPNPYTGLDDKVVVAGPRLCSSVMPEEAGPTLELEPALGLPPFIAKEAEGCGGLHPSYNLRWKAEGKTFFDDWQFLTLSETHGAEYYLNKTDAFQAGVVYASDHGAIVRVGDQIMPFKRRSVMLHSAQAWRPDRGFVLAMKYRHLPYGAGIWPAFWLMNSDYLWPRGGELDILEFANDEGNKVSFHTSQNCSLNRRKLEECMKNREGVDSDVKAACYTNYTSNELGCWSQQIRRTGKWFAENPGVIATAWDASGVSVFHIPEAEIPIDLRSDMPSPNSWSKWLIAFLPFDAASCIDIAKPQEIVLNIALCGDWAGGAWWKSHEARSTGFVPPYCIPGNVKEPATDCCTIFMSHPTSEKYLKTRAYFDIEYIKVFEPTETEASSLSAGTYRNDGEPLEEPCVPCGTSRWIPNEQPGGGNVCCPGCGDGIFSMTDNGTLECPATA
;
A
#
# COMPACT_ATOMS: atom_id res chain seq x y z
N MET A 1 -3.00 -30.82 11.16
CA MET A 1 -1.71 -30.12 11.03
C MET A 1 -1.54 -29.17 12.23
N SER A 2 -0.37 -28.61 12.53
CA SER A 2 -0.21 -27.52 13.54
C SER A 2 -0.15 -26.16 12.82
N PRO A 3 -0.30 -25.01 13.52
CA PRO A 3 -0.11 -23.70 12.89
C PRO A 3 1.27 -23.57 12.22
N TYR A 4 2.32 -24.05 12.89
CA TYR A 4 3.69 -24.06 12.34
C TYR A 4 3.80 -24.93 11.09
N ALA A 5 3.18 -26.12 11.08
CA ALA A 5 3.21 -26.98 9.91
C ALA A 5 2.35 -26.43 8.76
N CYS A 6 1.27 -25.69 9.04
CA CYS A 6 0.48 -25.00 8.02
C CYS A 6 1.25 -23.82 7.41
N GLN A 7 1.93 -23.05 8.24
CA GLN A 7 2.86 -22.01 7.82
C GLN A 7 4.00 -22.56 6.96
N PHE A 8 4.63 -23.65 7.40
CA PHE A 8 5.68 -24.33 6.64
C PHE A 8 5.15 -24.86 5.30
N ARG A 9 3.92 -25.38 5.26
CA ARG A 9 3.29 -25.77 3.99
C ARG A 9 3.08 -24.55 3.08
N CYS A 10 2.65 -23.41 3.63
CA CYS A 10 2.57 -22.17 2.86
C CYS A 10 3.93 -21.75 2.32
N SER A 11 5.00 -21.86 3.13
CA SER A 11 6.33 -21.44 2.69
C SER A 11 6.90 -22.25 1.53
N LEU A 12 6.48 -23.51 1.40
CA LEU A 12 6.84 -24.41 0.30
C LEU A 12 5.86 -24.38 -0.88
N THR A 13 4.70 -23.73 -0.75
CA THR A 13 3.67 -23.72 -1.79
C THR A 13 3.83 -22.46 -2.65
N PRO A 14 4.09 -22.59 -3.96
CA PRO A 14 4.14 -21.46 -4.87
C PRO A 14 2.88 -20.60 -4.78
N HIS A 15 3.05 -19.28 -4.76
CA HIS A 15 1.97 -18.28 -4.65
C HIS A 15 1.19 -18.27 -3.32
N CYS A 16 1.58 -19.05 -2.31
CA CYS A 16 1.01 -18.91 -0.97
C CYS A 16 1.66 -17.75 -0.22
N GLU A 17 0.84 -16.80 0.24
CA GLU A 17 1.27 -15.60 0.96
C GLU A 17 0.73 -15.59 2.40
N HIS A 18 -0.48 -16.11 2.59
CA HIS A 18 -1.10 -16.26 3.90
C HIS A 18 -1.62 -17.68 4.10
N PHE A 19 -1.86 -18.04 5.35
CA PHE A 19 -2.54 -19.28 5.69
C PHE A 19 -3.57 -19.06 6.79
N SER A 20 -4.57 -19.94 6.82
CA SER A 20 -5.51 -20.10 7.94
C SER A 20 -5.43 -21.51 8.48
N PHE A 21 -5.53 -21.63 9.79
CA PHE A 21 -5.41 -22.88 10.53
C PHE A 21 -6.59 -23.07 11.49
N TRP A 22 -7.08 -24.31 11.62
CA TRP A 22 -8.16 -24.70 12.54
C TRP A 22 -7.66 -25.70 13.57
N SER A 23 -8.22 -25.66 14.78
CA SER A 23 -7.84 -26.53 15.89
C SER A 23 -7.98 -28.04 15.61
N ASP A 24 -8.80 -28.44 14.64
CA ASP A 24 -8.93 -29.83 14.17
C ASP A 24 -7.81 -30.26 13.21
N GLY A 25 -6.89 -29.35 12.92
CA GLY A 25 -5.76 -29.58 12.05
C GLY A 25 -5.97 -29.14 10.60
N GLY A 26 -7.11 -28.54 10.25
CA GLY A 26 -7.36 -27.93 8.95
C GLY A 26 -6.34 -26.84 8.61
N CYS A 27 -5.97 -26.74 7.34
CA CYS A 27 -5.03 -25.74 6.84
C CYS A 27 -5.41 -25.27 5.45
N HIS A 28 -5.65 -23.97 5.32
CA HIS A 28 -6.00 -23.29 4.09
C HIS A 28 -4.89 -22.35 3.70
N LEU A 29 -4.44 -22.42 2.45
CA LEU A 29 -3.35 -21.64 1.90
C LEU A 29 -3.93 -20.63 0.91
N THR A 30 -3.52 -19.38 1.00
CA THR A 30 -4.12 -18.28 0.24
C THR A 30 -3.03 -17.42 -0.39
N SER A 31 -3.28 -16.98 -1.62
CA SER A 31 -2.40 -16.04 -2.34
C SER A 31 -2.67 -14.59 -1.97
N TYR A 32 -1.82 -13.67 -2.44
CA TYR A 32 -2.00 -12.22 -2.30
C TYR A 32 -3.31 -11.68 -2.92
N THR A 33 -3.95 -12.42 -3.82
CA THR A 33 -5.25 -12.06 -4.41
C THR A 33 -6.44 -12.57 -3.59
N SER A 34 -6.18 -13.27 -2.48
CA SER A 34 -7.23 -13.90 -1.67
C SER A 34 -7.74 -12.94 -0.62
N TYR A 35 -9.06 -12.90 -0.47
CA TYR A 35 -9.73 -11.97 0.42
C TYR A 35 -9.93 -12.59 1.82
N PRO A 36 -9.46 -11.96 2.91
CA PRO A 36 -9.72 -12.45 4.26
C PRO A 36 -11.20 -12.20 4.62
N ASN A 37 -11.98 -13.28 4.72
CA ASN A 37 -13.35 -13.20 5.20
C ASN A 37 -13.40 -13.61 6.68
N PRO A 38 -14.05 -12.83 7.58
CA PRO A 38 -14.28 -13.26 8.94
C PRO A 38 -14.97 -14.63 8.96
N TYR A 39 -14.39 -15.57 9.70
CA TYR A 39 -15.03 -16.87 9.91
C TYR A 39 -16.34 -16.67 10.69
N THR A 40 -17.47 -17.06 10.09
CA THR A 40 -18.82 -16.94 10.67
C THR A 40 -19.43 -18.31 10.99
N GLY A 41 -18.60 -19.35 11.11
CA GLY A 41 -19.06 -20.70 11.43
C GLY A 41 -19.63 -20.80 12.84
N LEU A 42 -20.61 -21.69 13.01
CA LEU A 42 -21.28 -21.99 14.28
C LEU A 42 -20.45 -22.90 15.21
N ASP A 43 -19.27 -23.35 14.76
CA ASP A 43 -18.40 -24.23 15.52
C ASP A 43 -17.39 -23.41 16.33
N ASP A 44 -17.21 -23.75 17.62
CA ASP A 44 -16.22 -23.17 18.57
C ASP A 44 -14.74 -23.38 18.16
N LYS A 45 -14.46 -23.62 16.88
CA LYS A 45 -13.12 -23.87 16.36
C LYS A 45 -12.38 -22.55 16.19
N VAL A 46 -11.37 -22.36 17.02
CA VAL A 46 -10.47 -21.21 16.94
C VAL A 46 -9.74 -21.23 15.60
N VAL A 47 -10.00 -20.24 14.76
CA VAL A 47 -9.29 -20.00 13.51
C VAL A 47 -8.11 -19.07 13.79
N VAL A 48 -6.92 -19.47 13.35
CA VAL A 48 -5.71 -18.65 13.42
C VAL A 48 -5.22 -18.39 12.00
N ALA A 49 -5.20 -17.13 11.61
CA ALA A 49 -4.59 -16.69 10.35
C ALA A 49 -3.18 -16.14 10.61
N GLY A 50 -2.28 -16.34 9.65
CA GLY A 50 -0.92 -15.86 9.77
C GLY A 50 -0.23 -15.67 8.42
N PRO A 51 0.81 -14.82 8.38
CA PRO A 51 1.64 -14.65 7.19
C PRO A 51 2.43 -15.92 6.90
N ARG A 52 2.89 -16.07 5.64
CA ARG A 52 3.79 -17.15 5.20
C ARG A 52 4.98 -17.38 6.13
N LEU A 53 5.49 -16.31 6.77
CA LEU A 53 6.60 -16.35 7.73
C LEU A 53 6.30 -15.46 8.94
N CYS A 54 6.62 -15.92 10.15
CA CYS A 54 6.59 -15.06 11.33
C CYS A 54 7.86 -14.20 11.37
N SER A 55 7.72 -12.89 11.53
CA SER A 55 8.85 -12.03 11.89
C SER A 55 9.21 -12.27 13.36
N SER A 56 10.39 -12.83 13.63
CA SER A 56 10.90 -12.93 14.98
C SER A 56 11.36 -11.55 15.45
N VAL A 57 10.66 -10.95 16.41
CA VAL A 57 11.20 -9.82 17.16
C VAL A 57 12.41 -10.33 17.95
N MET A 58 13.59 -9.78 17.70
CA MET A 58 14.76 -9.95 18.57
C MET A 58 15.42 -8.58 18.82
N PRO A 59 15.93 -8.31 20.04
CA PRO A 59 16.51 -7.03 20.44
C PRO A 59 17.90 -6.82 19.81
N GLU A 60 18.31 -5.56 19.77
CA GLU A 60 19.64 -5.01 19.44
C GLU A 60 20.80 -6.02 19.48
N GLU A 61 21.40 -6.30 18.32
CA GLU A 61 22.83 -6.08 18.01
C GLU A 61 23.09 -6.46 16.53
N ALA A 62 23.76 -5.57 15.80
CA ALA A 62 23.94 -5.65 14.36
C ALA A 62 24.88 -6.80 13.94
N GLY A 63 24.34 -7.74 13.17
CA GLY A 63 25.04 -8.72 12.33
C GLY A 63 24.37 -8.78 10.95
N PRO A 64 25.01 -9.36 9.91
CA PRO A 64 24.63 -9.15 8.51
C PRO A 64 23.16 -9.52 8.30
N THR A 65 22.39 -8.54 7.83
CA THR A 65 20.97 -8.65 7.52
C THR A 65 20.74 -9.83 6.59
N LEU A 66 20.02 -10.84 7.06
CA LEU A 66 19.36 -11.81 6.19
C LEU A 66 18.40 -11.01 5.31
N GLU A 67 18.77 -10.85 4.04
CA GLU A 67 17.82 -10.45 3.02
C GLU A 67 16.74 -11.53 2.97
N LEU A 68 15.53 -11.19 3.41
CA LEU A 68 14.34 -11.94 3.05
C LEU A 68 14.21 -11.85 1.53
N GLU A 69 14.59 -12.94 0.86
CA GLU A 69 14.38 -13.13 -0.57
C GLU A 69 12.90 -12.83 -0.90
N PRO A 70 12.62 -11.97 -1.92
CA PRO A 70 11.28 -11.61 -2.35
C PRO A 70 10.38 -12.82 -2.56
N ALA A 71 9.07 -12.65 -2.36
CA ALA A 71 8.06 -13.64 -2.69
C ALA A 71 8.35 -14.32 -4.05
N LEU A 72 8.76 -15.59 -4.01
CA LEU A 72 9.14 -16.38 -5.18
C LEU A 72 8.11 -16.23 -6.31
N GLY A 73 8.52 -15.64 -7.43
CA GLY A 73 7.81 -15.72 -8.72
C GLY A 73 7.05 -14.49 -9.21
N LEU A 74 7.07 -13.34 -8.52
CA LEU A 74 6.57 -12.09 -9.13
C LEU A 74 7.60 -11.58 -10.16
N PRO A 75 7.20 -11.30 -11.41
CA PRO A 75 8.12 -10.70 -12.36
C PRO A 75 8.49 -9.29 -11.88
N PRO A 76 9.74 -8.84 -12.12
CA PRO A 76 10.16 -7.51 -11.73
C PRO A 76 9.30 -6.45 -12.42
N PHE A 77 9.06 -5.33 -11.74
CA PHE A 77 8.49 -4.16 -12.40
C PHE A 77 9.48 -3.69 -13.48
N ILE A 78 9.02 -3.55 -14.72
CA ILE A 78 9.85 -3.02 -15.81
C ILE A 78 9.14 -1.80 -16.38
N ALA A 79 9.76 -0.63 -16.21
CA ALA A 79 9.23 0.60 -16.79
C ALA A 79 9.18 0.52 -18.32
N LYS A 80 8.20 1.20 -18.91
CA LYS A 80 8.02 1.37 -20.36
C LYS A 80 8.03 2.84 -20.70
N GLU A 81 8.39 3.18 -21.94
CA GLU A 81 8.26 4.54 -22.41
C GLU A 81 6.79 4.95 -22.51
N ALA A 82 6.44 6.12 -21.98
CA ALA A 82 5.08 6.64 -22.07
C ALA A 82 4.78 7.13 -23.50
N GLU A 83 3.70 6.64 -24.12
CA GLU A 83 3.26 7.13 -25.43
C GLU A 83 2.56 8.50 -25.35
N GLY A 84 2.12 8.91 -24.15
CA GLY A 84 1.48 10.20 -23.88
C GLY A 84 1.74 10.70 -22.45
N CYS A 85 0.88 11.61 -21.99
CA CYS A 85 0.91 12.15 -20.61
C CYS A 85 0.04 11.35 -19.63
N GLY A 86 -0.31 10.15 -20.06
CA GLY A 86 -1.01 9.09 -19.37
C GLY A 86 -0.83 7.86 -20.26
N GLY A 87 0.12 6.98 -19.94
CA GLY A 87 0.18 5.68 -20.58
C GLY A 87 -0.85 4.83 -19.88
N LEU A 88 -2.07 4.80 -20.39
CA LEU A 88 -3.15 4.11 -19.70
C LEU A 88 -3.91 3.27 -20.68
N HIS A 89 -4.29 2.11 -20.19
CA HIS A 89 -4.99 1.10 -20.95
C HIS A 89 -6.29 1.68 -21.53
N PRO A 90 -6.74 1.20 -22.70
CA PRO A 90 -7.89 1.78 -23.40
C PRO A 90 -9.19 1.66 -22.60
N SER A 91 -9.27 0.69 -21.69
CA SER A 91 -10.44 0.48 -20.82
C SER A 91 -10.04 -0.14 -19.49
N TYR A 92 -10.78 0.22 -18.45
CA TYR A 92 -10.65 -0.30 -17.09
C TYR A 92 -12.00 -0.79 -16.58
N ASN A 93 -11.99 -1.81 -15.72
CA ASN A 93 -13.17 -2.31 -15.01
C ASN A 93 -12.99 -2.14 -13.51
N LEU A 94 -14.10 -1.88 -12.82
CA LEU A 94 -14.12 -1.82 -11.35
C LEU A 94 -13.72 -3.17 -10.76
N ARG A 95 -12.76 -3.16 -9.84
CA ARG A 95 -12.25 -4.36 -9.16
C ARG A 95 -12.47 -4.32 -7.66
N TRP A 96 -12.36 -3.14 -7.08
CA TRP A 96 -12.51 -2.96 -5.64
C TRP A 96 -13.13 -1.60 -5.32
N LYS A 97 -13.88 -1.54 -4.21
CA LYS A 97 -14.47 -0.29 -3.71
C LYS A 97 -14.64 -0.31 -2.20
N ALA A 98 -14.39 0.84 -1.59
CA ALA A 98 -14.84 1.20 -0.25
C ALA A 98 -15.87 2.34 -0.38
N GLU A 99 -17.14 2.05 -0.07
CA GLU A 99 -18.24 3.02 -0.12
C GLU A 99 -19.37 2.61 0.83
N GLY A 100 -20.26 3.55 1.15
CA GLY A 100 -21.44 3.26 1.95
C GLY A 100 -21.13 2.80 3.39
N LYS A 101 -22.05 2.04 3.98
CA LYS A 101 -21.90 1.48 5.34
C LYS A 101 -20.74 0.48 5.48
N THR A 102 -20.33 -0.14 4.38
CA THR A 102 -19.27 -1.16 4.32
C THR A 102 -17.90 -0.54 4.01
N PHE A 103 -17.77 0.79 4.04
CA PHE A 103 -16.53 1.48 3.66
C PHE A 103 -15.29 0.94 4.38
N PHE A 104 -15.40 0.59 5.66
CA PHE A 104 -14.27 0.14 6.49
C PHE A 104 -14.11 -1.38 6.57
N ASP A 105 -14.86 -2.18 5.81
CA ASP A 105 -14.84 -3.64 5.94
C ASP A 105 -13.48 -4.22 5.52
N ASP A 106 -12.91 -3.69 4.44
CA ASP A 106 -11.68 -4.17 3.79
C ASP A 106 -10.41 -3.44 4.27
N TRP A 107 -10.49 -2.76 5.41
CA TRP A 107 -9.38 -1.98 5.94
C TRP A 107 -8.77 -2.61 7.18
N GLN A 108 -7.45 -2.65 7.20
CA GLN A 108 -6.63 -2.89 8.38
C GLN A 108 -6.37 -1.56 9.08
N PHE A 109 -6.41 -1.57 10.42
CA PHE A 109 -6.16 -0.39 11.25
C PHE A 109 -4.83 -0.57 11.95
N LEU A 110 -3.80 0.10 11.44
CA LEU A 110 -2.46 0.04 12.03
C LEU A 110 -2.36 0.99 13.22
N THR A 111 -1.62 0.59 14.25
CA THR A 111 -1.49 1.34 15.51
C THR A 111 -0.10 1.93 15.71
N LEU A 112 0.85 1.61 14.84
CA LEU A 112 2.23 2.11 14.91
C LEU A 112 2.33 3.44 14.17
N SER A 113 3.07 4.39 14.74
CA SER A 113 3.44 5.64 14.07
C SER A 113 4.96 5.78 14.10
N GLU A 114 5.53 6.05 12.93
CA GLU A 114 6.97 6.33 12.76
C GLU A 114 7.25 7.81 12.47
N THR A 115 6.21 8.66 12.42
CA THR A 115 6.32 10.09 12.06
C THR A 115 6.71 11.01 13.23
N HIS A 116 6.91 10.43 14.43
CA HIS A 116 7.19 11.15 15.68
C HIS A 116 6.15 12.24 16.02
N GLY A 117 4.92 12.12 15.51
CA GLY A 117 3.91 13.17 15.60
C GLY A 117 3.07 13.16 16.86
N ALA A 118 2.01 13.98 16.87
CA ALA A 118 1.04 14.08 17.96
C ALA A 118 -0.14 13.10 17.77
N GLU A 119 -0.15 12.30 16.72
CA GLU A 119 -1.14 11.25 16.51
C GLU A 119 -0.90 10.01 17.38
N TYR A 120 -2.01 9.36 17.72
CA TYR A 120 -2.09 8.06 18.36
C TYR A 120 -3.09 7.23 17.56
N TYR A 121 -2.57 6.33 16.73
CA TYR A 121 -3.40 5.51 15.84
C TYR A 121 -4.12 4.41 16.61
N LEU A 122 -5.44 4.36 16.45
CA LEU A 122 -6.31 3.40 17.11
C LEU A 122 -6.53 2.15 16.25
N ASN A 123 -6.72 1.01 16.93
CA ASN A 123 -7.28 -0.17 16.28
C ASN A 123 -8.74 0.09 15.85
N LYS A 124 -9.29 -0.79 15.01
CA LYS A 124 -10.64 -0.65 14.44
C LYS A 124 -11.73 -0.46 15.50
N THR A 125 -11.75 -1.29 16.53
CA THR A 125 -12.78 -1.24 17.59
C THR A 125 -12.77 0.09 18.31
N ASP A 126 -11.60 0.52 18.78
CA ASP A 126 -11.45 1.78 19.52
C ASP A 126 -11.72 2.98 18.62
N ALA A 127 -11.39 2.89 17.33
CA ALA A 127 -11.65 3.95 16.36
C ALA A 127 -13.16 4.23 16.19
N PHE A 128 -13.97 3.17 16.05
CA PHE A 128 -15.44 3.30 15.98
C PHE A 128 -16.03 3.77 17.31
N GLN A 129 -15.58 3.22 18.44
CA GLN A 129 -16.06 3.62 19.77
C GLN A 129 -15.75 5.09 20.08
N ALA A 130 -14.57 5.57 19.69
CA ALA A 130 -14.17 6.95 19.86
C ALA A 130 -14.79 7.91 18.82
N GLY A 131 -15.53 7.39 17.83
CA GLY A 131 -16.14 8.19 16.77
C GLY A 131 -15.13 8.89 15.86
N VAL A 132 -13.90 8.37 15.77
CA VAL A 132 -12.87 8.89 14.83
C VAL A 132 -13.02 8.31 13.43
N VAL A 133 -13.78 7.22 13.29
CA VAL A 133 -14.29 6.71 12.01
C VAL A 133 -15.80 6.53 12.06
N TYR A 134 -16.46 6.76 10.94
CA TYR A 134 -17.91 6.58 10.79
C TYR A 134 -18.25 6.29 9.33
N ALA A 135 -19.14 5.32 9.08
CA ALA A 135 -19.62 4.98 7.73
C ALA A 135 -21.15 5.01 7.68
N SER A 136 -21.68 5.48 6.56
CA SER A 136 -23.13 5.61 6.30
C SER A 136 -23.42 5.40 4.81
N ASP A 137 -24.69 5.36 4.42
CA ASP A 137 -25.06 5.29 3.00
C ASP A 137 -24.58 6.51 2.19
N HIS A 138 -24.23 7.60 2.87
CA HIS A 138 -23.70 8.81 2.25
C HIS A 138 -22.17 8.85 2.19
N GLY A 139 -21.46 7.83 2.65
CA GLY A 139 -19.99 7.78 2.66
C GLY A 139 -19.42 7.67 4.08
N ALA A 140 -18.13 7.95 4.19
CA ALA A 140 -17.34 7.72 5.38
C ALA A 140 -16.61 8.98 5.86
N ILE A 141 -16.47 9.08 7.18
CA ILE A 141 -15.65 10.07 7.85
C ILE A 141 -14.44 9.38 8.49
N VAL A 142 -13.26 9.96 8.31
CA VAL A 142 -12.05 9.69 9.08
C VAL A 142 -11.59 11.00 9.70
N ARG A 143 -11.43 11.08 11.03
CA ARG A 143 -11.14 12.36 11.72
C ARG A 143 -10.17 12.20 12.87
N VAL A 144 -9.55 13.32 13.25
CA VAL A 144 -8.81 13.43 14.52
C VAL A 144 -9.79 13.52 15.69
N GLY A 145 -9.54 12.76 16.74
CA GLY A 145 -10.35 12.71 17.95
C GLY A 145 -9.80 13.57 19.09
N ASP A 146 -10.43 13.39 20.26
CA ASP A 146 -9.98 14.03 21.49
C ASP A 146 -8.60 13.52 21.92
N GLN A 147 -7.90 14.32 22.73
CA GLN A 147 -6.64 13.92 23.35
C GLN A 147 -6.81 12.62 24.17
N ILE A 148 -5.85 11.70 24.06
CA ILE A 148 -5.87 10.40 24.77
C ILE A 148 -4.75 10.28 25.80
N MET A 149 -3.61 10.90 25.54
CA MET A 149 -2.46 10.99 26.45
C MET A 149 -1.84 12.38 26.34
N PRO A 150 -0.94 12.80 27.25
CA PRO A 150 -0.17 14.02 27.06
C PRO A 150 0.42 14.04 25.64
N PHE A 151 0.24 15.14 24.91
CA PHE A 151 0.85 15.32 23.60
C PHE A 151 0.36 14.40 22.47
N LYS A 152 -0.67 13.58 22.74
CA LYS A 152 -1.17 12.57 21.81
C LYS A 152 -2.69 12.61 21.63
N ARG A 153 -3.14 12.69 20.39
CA ARG A 153 -4.55 12.71 19.98
C ARG A 153 -4.92 11.48 19.18
N ARG A 154 -6.16 11.00 19.35
CA ARG A 154 -6.67 9.87 18.58
C ARG A 154 -6.67 10.18 17.09
N SER A 155 -6.18 9.25 16.29
CA SER A 155 -6.28 9.26 14.83
C SER A 155 -6.35 7.81 14.34
N VAL A 156 -6.33 7.58 13.03
CA VAL A 156 -6.23 6.24 12.44
C VAL A 156 -5.24 6.24 11.26
N MET A 157 -4.64 5.07 11.04
CA MET A 157 -3.90 4.72 9.83
C MET A 157 -4.54 3.48 9.25
N LEU A 158 -5.08 3.63 8.05
CA LEU A 158 -5.83 2.59 7.36
C LEU A 158 -5.01 2.05 6.21
N HIS A 159 -4.84 0.73 6.15
CA HIS A 159 -4.28 0.02 5.01
C HIS A 159 -5.38 -0.81 4.35
N SER A 160 -5.48 -0.80 3.03
CA SER A 160 -6.35 -1.75 2.36
C SER A 160 -5.86 -3.17 2.59
N ALA A 161 -6.77 -4.13 2.76
CA ALA A 161 -6.41 -5.54 2.87
C ALA A 161 -5.94 -6.16 1.53
N GLN A 162 -6.01 -5.40 0.44
CA GLN A 162 -5.57 -5.80 -0.90
C GLN A 162 -4.44 -4.90 -1.38
N ALA A 163 -3.64 -5.41 -2.32
CA ALA A 163 -2.58 -4.68 -3.00
C ALA A 163 -2.69 -4.84 -4.52
N TRP A 164 -2.39 -3.78 -5.28
CA TRP A 164 -2.56 -3.73 -6.74
C TRP A 164 -1.23 -3.61 -7.46
N ARG A 165 -1.14 -4.25 -8.64
CA ARG A 165 0.11 -4.35 -9.41
C ARG A 165 0.32 -3.16 -10.34
N PRO A 166 1.26 -2.24 -10.05
CA PRO A 166 1.53 -1.11 -10.93
C PRO A 166 2.10 -1.53 -12.29
N ASP A 167 2.80 -2.67 -12.39
CA ASP A 167 3.31 -3.15 -13.68
C ASP A 167 2.20 -3.61 -14.65
N ARG A 168 1.02 -3.99 -14.11
CA ARG A 168 -0.16 -4.38 -14.88
C ARG A 168 -1.09 -3.21 -15.16
N GLY A 169 -0.91 -2.10 -14.46
CA GLY A 169 -1.76 -0.92 -14.56
C GLY A 169 -2.97 -0.98 -13.62
N PHE A 170 -3.31 0.16 -13.01
CA PHE A 170 -4.58 0.38 -12.32
C PHE A 170 -4.92 1.88 -12.25
N VAL A 171 -6.20 2.17 -11.97
CA VAL A 171 -6.70 3.49 -11.62
C VAL A 171 -7.26 3.44 -10.22
N LEU A 172 -6.82 4.35 -9.35
CA LEU A 172 -7.34 4.57 -8.01
C LEU A 172 -8.06 5.92 -7.99
N ALA A 173 -9.30 5.96 -7.52
CA ALA A 173 -10.08 7.20 -7.45
C ALA A 173 -10.74 7.35 -6.07
N MET A 174 -10.47 8.46 -5.39
CA MET A 174 -11.14 8.87 -4.16
C MET A 174 -12.04 10.08 -4.45
N LYS A 175 -13.35 9.90 -4.31
CA LYS A 175 -14.31 11.01 -4.32
C LYS A 175 -14.52 11.52 -2.91
N TYR A 176 -14.37 12.82 -2.70
CA TYR A 176 -14.43 13.44 -1.38
C TYR A 176 -15.23 14.74 -1.38
N ARG A 177 -15.76 15.10 -0.21
CA ARG A 177 -16.43 16.38 0.06
C ARG A 177 -15.58 17.30 0.94
N HIS A 178 -14.66 16.73 1.70
CA HIS A 178 -13.74 17.47 2.56
C HIS A 178 -12.42 16.69 2.74
N LEU A 179 -11.29 17.38 2.71
CA LEU A 179 -9.98 16.84 3.10
C LEU A 179 -9.47 17.56 4.36
N PRO A 180 -8.67 16.90 5.21
CA PRO A 180 -8.09 17.54 6.37
C PRO A 180 -7.17 18.70 5.99
N TYR A 181 -7.15 19.78 6.77
CA TYR A 181 -6.21 20.87 6.49
C TYR A 181 -5.85 21.75 7.69
N GLY A 182 -4.64 22.28 7.62
CA GLY A 182 -4.16 23.44 8.36
C GLY A 182 -3.06 23.16 9.39
N ALA A 183 -2.64 24.20 10.11
CA ALA A 183 -1.62 24.17 11.17
C ALA A 183 -1.57 22.87 11.99
N GLY A 184 -0.45 22.17 11.83
CA GLY A 184 -0.05 20.92 12.48
C GLY A 184 -0.77 19.67 11.99
N ILE A 185 -1.63 19.76 10.98
CA ILE A 185 -2.32 18.62 10.37
C ILE A 185 -1.49 18.14 9.17
N TRP A 186 -1.25 16.83 9.10
CA TRP A 186 -0.51 16.15 8.04
C TRP A 186 -1.32 14.93 7.54
N PRO A 187 -2.30 15.14 6.63
CA PRO A 187 -3.02 14.04 6.02
C PRO A 187 -2.22 13.43 4.88
N ALA A 188 -2.40 12.13 4.68
CA ALA A 188 -1.86 11.42 3.52
C ALA A 188 -2.88 10.42 2.95
N PHE A 189 -2.98 10.39 1.62
CA PHE A 189 -3.59 9.33 0.82
C PHE A 189 -2.53 8.89 -0.20
N TRP A 190 -2.02 7.69 -0.01
CA TRP A 190 -0.77 7.23 -0.60
C TRP A 190 -0.80 5.72 -0.79
N LEU A 191 0.26 5.20 -1.38
CA LEU A 191 0.41 3.78 -1.71
C LEU A 191 1.78 3.28 -1.26
N MET A 192 1.83 2.06 -0.73
CA MET A 192 3.09 1.41 -0.37
C MET A 192 2.97 -0.11 -0.43
N ASN A 193 4.05 -0.84 -0.15
CA ASN A 193 3.99 -2.26 0.15
C ASN A 193 4.60 -2.54 1.54
N SER A 194 3.82 -3.14 2.45
CA SER A 194 4.26 -3.43 3.82
C SER A 194 5.06 -4.74 3.99
N ASP A 195 5.08 -5.60 2.97
CA ASP A 195 5.83 -6.87 3.02
C ASP A 195 7.34 -6.66 2.82
N TYR A 196 7.76 -5.49 2.33
CA TYR A 196 9.16 -5.13 2.12
C TYR A 196 9.54 -3.98 3.03
N LEU A 197 10.77 -4.02 3.56
CA LEU A 197 11.34 -2.89 4.29
C LEU A 197 11.30 -1.66 3.40
N TRP A 198 10.66 -0.60 3.88
CA TRP A 198 10.63 0.69 3.19
C TRP A 198 12.07 1.20 2.93
N PRO A 199 12.38 1.75 1.74
CA PRO A 199 11.52 2.02 0.59
C PRO A 199 11.59 0.92 -0.50
N ARG A 200 11.99 -0.31 -0.18
CA ARG A 200 12.21 -1.39 -1.18
C ARG A 200 10.94 -1.82 -1.92
N GLY A 201 9.79 -1.65 -1.28
CA GLY A 201 8.48 -1.96 -1.87
C GLY A 201 7.98 -0.91 -2.86
N GLY A 202 8.63 0.25 -2.94
CA GLY A 202 8.08 1.44 -3.57
C GLY A 202 7.01 2.12 -2.69
N GLU A 203 6.95 3.45 -2.77
CA GLU A 203 5.92 4.29 -2.15
C GLU A 203 5.53 5.41 -3.12
N LEU A 204 4.22 5.65 -3.27
CA LEU A 204 3.66 6.74 -4.07
C LEU A 204 2.74 7.61 -3.21
N ASP A 205 3.13 8.87 -3.04
CA ASP A 205 2.30 9.88 -2.38
C ASP A 205 1.40 10.55 -3.42
N ILE A 206 0.09 10.35 -3.29
CA ILE A 206 -0.89 10.91 -4.23
C ILE A 206 -1.40 12.25 -3.70
N LEU A 207 -1.73 12.26 -2.41
CA LEU A 207 -2.15 13.43 -1.69
C LEU A 207 -1.44 13.46 -0.34
N GLU A 208 -0.43 14.31 -0.20
CA GLU A 208 0.32 14.51 1.02
C GLU A 208 0.73 15.98 1.16
N PHE A 209 0.41 16.57 2.31
CA PHE A 209 0.81 17.92 2.65
C PHE A 209 0.82 18.11 4.16
N ALA A 210 1.46 19.18 4.61
CA ALA A 210 1.52 19.54 6.01
C ALA A 210 1.19 21.03 6.19
N ASN A 211 0.47 21.37 7.26
CA ASN A 211 0.11 22.74 7.56
C ASN A 211 -0.67 23.42 6.39
N ASP A 212 -0.12 24.50 5.86
CA ASP A 212 -0.56 25.25 4.69
C ASP A 212 0.37 25.09 3.49
N GLU A 213 1.24 24.07 3.49
CA GLU A 213 1.97 23.66 2.29
C GLU A 213 1.01 23.12 1.22
N GLY A 214 1.41 23.27 -0.04
CA GLY A 214 0.70 22.66 -1.16
C GLY A 214 1.01 21.17 -1.27
N ASN A 215 0.03 20.40 -1.74
CA ASN A 215 0.15 18.97 -2.02
C ASN A 215 1.44 18.62 -2.77
N LYS A 216 2.08 17.53 -2.35
CA LYS A 216 3.24 16.97 -3.02
C LYS A 216 2.89 15.55 -3.50
N VAL A 217 2.95 15.37 -4.81
CA VAL A 217 3.00 14.05 -5.43
C VAL A 217 4.47 13.66 -5.55
N SER A 218 4.83 12.54 -4.92
CA SER A 218 6.20 12.02 -4.86
C SER A 218 6.25 10.51 -5.01
N PHE A 219 7.40 10.00 -5.42
CA PHE A 219 7.66 8.57 -5.48
C PHE A 219 9.01 8.24 -4.84
N HIS A 220 9.02 7.18 -4.03
CA HIS A 220 10.15 6.72 -3.25
C HIS A 220 10.46 5.27 -3.58
N THR A 221 11.73 4.97 -3.86
CA THR A 221 12.21 3.59 -4.06
C THR A 221 13.66 3.44 -3.60
N SER A 222 14.07 2.21 -3.24
CA SER A 222 15.47 1.89 -2.99
C SER A 222 16.26 1.59 -4.26
N GLN A 223 15.60 1.52 -5.43
CA GLN A 223 16.25 1.24 -6.71
C GLN A 223 16.74 2.52 -7.39
N ASN A 224 17.76 2.41 -8.23
CA ASN A 224 18.20 3.53 -9.04
C ASN A 224 17.20 3.77 -10.18
N CYS A 225 16.34 4.75 -10.02
CA CYS A 225 15.32 5.12 -10.99
C CYS A 225 15.28 6.64 -11.13
N SER A 226 15.10 7.11 -12.36
CA SER A 226 14.93 8.53 -12.66
C SER A 226 13.68 8.80 -13.49
N LEU A 227 13.09 9.98 -13.31
CA LEU A 227 12.00 10.45 -14.16
C LEU A 227 12.51 10.84 -15.56
N ASN A 228 11.77 10.48 -16.60
CA ASN A 228 12.02 10.91 -17.98
C ASN A 228 11.73 12.42 -18.12
N ARG A 229 12.78 13.22 -18.02
CA ARG A 229 12.68 14.68 -17.97
C ARG A 229 12.05 15.29 -19.23
N ARG A 230 12.36 14.75 -20.41
CA ARG A 230 11.77 15.23 -21.68
C ARG A 230 10.26 15.07 -21.66
N LYS A 231 9.77 13.90 -21.24
CA LYS A 231 8.35 13.62 -21.19
C LYS A 231 7.63 14.43 -20.11
N LEU A 232 8.26 14.60 -18.96
CA LEU A 232 7.78 15.46 -17.89
C LEU A 232 7.57 16.91 -18.38
N GLU A 233 8.58 17.49 -19.02
CA GLU A 233 8.53 18.85 -19.55
C GLU A 233 7.47 18.98 -20.66
N GLU A 234 7.34 17.98 -21.53
CA GLU A 234 6.31 17.91 -22.57
C GLU A 234 4.89 17.91 -21.97
N CYS A 235 4.66 17.10 -20.96
CA CYS A 235 3.34 16.84 -20.40
C CYS A 235 2.81 17.88 -19.43
N MET A 236 3.73 18.59 -18.77
CA MET A 236 3.38 19.68 -17.85
C MET A 236 3.42 21.06 -18.52
N LYS A 237 3.88 21.15 -19.77
CA LYS A 237 3.98 22.40 -20.53
C LYS A 237 2.65 23.15 -20.64
N ASN A 238 2.70 24.47 -20.52
CA ASN A 238 1.58 25.41 -20.73
C ASN A 238 0.36 25.18 -19.81
N ARG A 239 0.50 24.39 -18.75
CA ARG A 239 -0.53 24.24 -17.73
C ARG A 239 -0.44 25.40 -16.74
N GLU A 240 -1.59 25.96 -16.40
CA GLU A 240 -1.67 27.07 -15.45
C GLU A 240 -1.37 26.59 -14.02
N GLY A 241 -0.55 27.35 -13.29
CA GLY A 241 -0.26 27.08 -11.88
C GLY A 241 0.73 25.93 -11.63
N VAL A 242 1.39 25.42 -12.67
CA VAL A 242 2.51 24.48 -12.52
C VAL A 242 3.72 25.22 -11.98
N ASP A 243 4.33 24.66 -10.94
CA ASP A 243 5.58 25.18 -10.38
C ASP A 243 6.83 24.77 -11.17
N SER A 244 8.00 25.23 -10.72
CA SER A 244 9.29 24.92 -11.35
C SER A 244 10.11 23.87 -10.59
N ASP A 245 9.58 23.31 -9.50
CA ASP A 245 10.32 22.44 -8.59
C ASP A 245 10.27 20.99 -9.07
N VAL A 246 11.43 20.39 -9.24
CA VAL A 246 11.58 19.06 -9.81
C VAL A 246 12.79 18.36 -9.21
N LYS A 247 12.59 17.09 -8.81
CA LYS A 247 13.67 16.17 -8.45
C LYS A 247 13.44 14.88 -9.21
N ALA A 248 14.34 14.57 -10.14
CA ALA A 248 14.14 13.44 -11.05
C ALA A 248 14.56 12.09 -10.46
N ALA A 249 15.56 12.06 -9.57
CA ALA A 249 16.08 10.81 -9.00
C ALA A 249 15.14 10.30 -7.91
N CYS A 250 14.56 9.12 -8.10
CA CYS A 250 13.57 8.49 -7.19
C CYS A 250 14.20 7.67 -6.07
N TYR A 251 15.53 7.50 -6.10
CA TYR A 251 16.27 6.82 -5.06
C TYR A 251 16.06 7.51 -3.71
N THR A 252 15.79 6.71 -2.69
CA THR A 252 15.48 7.18 -1.34
C THR A 252 16.40 6.57 -0.30
N ASN A 253 17.06 7.44 0.45
CA ASN A 253 17.87 7.13 1.62
C ASN A 253 17.89 8.37 2.53
N TYR A 254 17.17 8.28 3.65
CA TYR A 254 17.07 9.38 4.62
C TYR A 254 18.42 9.79 5.23
N THR A 255 19.37 8.84 5.36
CA THR A 255 20.68 9.12 5.98
C THR A 255 21.53 10.04 5.11
N SER A 256 21.40 9.94 3.79
CA SER A 256 22.09 10.78 2.79
C SER A 256 21.23 11.95 2.29
N ASN A 257 20.04 12.17 2.86
CA ASN A 257 19.08 13.19 2.42
C ASN A 257 18.65 13.02 0.94
N GLU A 258 18.53 11.77 0.50
CA GLU A 258 17.95 11.39 -0.79
C GLU A 258 16.48 11.05 -0.56
N LEU A 259 15.59 11.94 -0.99
CA LEU A 259 14.17 11.94 -0.59
C LEU A 259 13.24 11.65 -1.78
N GLY A 260 13.54 10.64 -2.59
CA GLY A 260 12.68 10.27 -3.73
C GLY A 260 12.60 11.33 -4.82
N CYS A 261 11.63 11.17 -5.72
CA CYS A 261 11.43 12.06 -6.87
C CYS A 261 10.05 12.71 -6.87
N TRP A 262 9.96 13.86 -7.52
CA TRP A 262 8.71 14.57 -7.79
C TRP A 262 8.83 15.37 -9.08
N SER A 263 7.70 15.56 -9.77
CA SER A 263 7.63 16.40 -10.95
C SER A 263 7.29 17.85 -10.61
N GLN A 264 7.46 18.72 -11.60
CA GLN A 264 6.68 19.96 -11.68
C GLN A 264 5.20 19.59 -11.58
N GLN A 265 4.46 20.33 -10.77
CA GLN A 265 3.08 19.97 -10.45
C GLN A 265 2.25 21.21 -10.11
N ILE A 266 0.94 21.06 -10.09
CA ILE A 266 0.00 22.09 -9.66
C ILE A 266 -0.25 21.88 -8.17
N ARG A 267 0.51 22.59 -7.33
CA ARG A 267 0.37 22.47 -5.87
C ARG A 267 -0.82 23.28 -5.37
N ARG A 268 -1.70 22.60 -4.62
CA ARG A 268 -2.86 23.20 -3.95
C ARG A 268 -2.81 22.84 -2.47
N THR A 269 -3.16 23.80 -1.61
CA THR A 269 -3.15 23.57 -0.16
C THR A 269 -4.32 22.68 0.25
N GLY A 270 -4.23 22.06 1.43
CA GLY A 270 -5.36 21.30 1.99
C GLY A 270 -6.64 22.13 2.10
N LYS A 271 -6.52 23.42 2.46
CA LYS A 271 -7.65 24.36 2.50
C LYS A 271 -8.30 24.51 1.13
N TRP A 272 -7.49 24.65 0.08
CA TRP A 272 -8.00 24.74 -1.28
C TRP A 272 -8.79 23.49 -1.67
N PHE A 273 -8.28 22.29 -1.36
CA PHE A 273 -9.01 21.05 -1.63
C PHE A 273 -10.31 20.94 -0.83
N ALA A 274 -10.31 21.33 0.44
CA ALA A 274 -11.52 21.35 1.26
C ALA A 274 -12.61 22.31 0.70
N GLU A 275 -12.20 23.40 0.04
CA GLU A 275 -13.09 24.36 -0.62
C GLU A 275 -13.46 23.97 -2.07
N ASN A 276 -12.74 23.01 -2.67
CA ASN A 276 -12.91 22.58 -4.06
C ASN A 276 -13.02 21.03 -4.15
N PRO A 277 -14.12 20.45 -3.61
CA PRO A 277 -14.31 19.00 -3.58
C PRO A 277 -14.45 18.40 -4.99
N GLY A 278 -14.26 17.08 -5.05
CA GLY A 278 -14.34 16.33 -6.30
C GLY A 278 -13.65 14.98 -6.17
N VAL A 279 -12.92 14.58 -7.20
CA VAL A 279 -12.17 13.32 -7.25
C VAL A 279 -10.67 13.61 -7.32
N ILE A 280 -9.91 13.04 -6.40
CA ILE A 280 -8.48 12.80 -6.60
C ILE A 280 -8.34 11.40 -7.19
N ALA A 281 -7.73 11.33 -8.38
CA ALA A 281 -7.51 10.05 -9.05
C ALA A 281 -6.05 9.91 -9.45
N THR A 282 -5.56 8.68 -9.39
CA THR A 282 -4.23 8.29 -9.82
C THR A 282 -4.36 7.14 -10.79
N ALA A 283 -3.63 7.23 -11.88
CA ALA A 283 -3.51 6.16 -12.84
C ALA A 283 -2.03 5.79 -12.94
N TRP A 284 -1.72 4.56 -12.58
CA TRP A 284 -0.35 4.05 -12.48
C TRP A 284 -0.22 2.79 -13.31
N ASP A 285 0.69 2.80 -14.27
CA ASP A 285 1.13 1.62 -15.00
C ASP A 285 2.66 1.57 -15.15
N ALA A 286 3.16 0.65 -16.00
CA ALA A 286 4.59 0.56 -16.31
C ALA A 286 5.18 1.84 -16.94
N SER A 287 4.37 2.73 -17.51
CA SER A 287 4.86 3.97 -18.13
C SER A 287 5.11 5.11 -17.14
N GLY A 288 4.48 5.05 -15.97
CA GLY A 288 4.54 6.12 -14.98
C GLY A 288 3.26 6.29 -14.19
N VAL A 289 3.20 7.41 -13.48
CA VAL A 289 2.06 7.81 -12.65
C VAL A 289 1.48 9.12 -13.14
N SER A 290 0.17 9.16 -13.36
CA SER A 290 -0.60 10.38 -13.60
C SER A 290 -1.53 10.64 -12.43
N VAL A 291 -1.50 11.85 -11.87
CA VAL A 291 -2.41 12.27 -10.79
C VAL A 291 -3.31 13.41 -11.25
N PHE A 292 -4.60 13.29 -10.95
CA PHE A 292 -5.65 14.19 -11.40
C PHE A 292 -6.45 14.75 -10.23
N HIS A 293 -6.85 16.01 -10.33
CA HIS A 293 -7.94 16.58 -9.52
C HIS A 293 -9.08 16.98 -10.44
N ILE A 294 -10.20 16.28 -10.30
CA ILE A 294 -11.40 16.44 -11.12
C ILE A 294 -12.45 17.14 -10.24
N PRO A 295 -12.79 18.42 -10.49
CA PRO A 295 -13.77 19.14 -9.69
C PRO A 295 -15.16 18.46 -9.71
N GLU A 296 -15.94 18.58 -8.62
CA GLU A 296 -17.25 17.93 -8.48
C GLU A 296 -18.19 18.18 -9.68
N ALA A 297 -18.23 19.43 -10.16
CA ALA A 297 -19.06 19.85 -11.29
C ALA A 297 -18.62 19.27 -12.64
N GLU A 298 -17.38 18.77 -12.70
CA GLU A 298 -16.71 18.30 -13.90
C GLU A 298 -16.51 16.79 -13.94
N ILE A 299 -16.94 16.05 -12.90
CA ILE A 299 -16.77 14.59 -12.84
C ILE A 299 -17.38 13.96 -14.09
N PRO A 300 -16.54 13.33 -14.95
CA PRO A 300 -16.95 12.79 -16.24
C PRO A 300 -17.86 11.57 -16.11
N ILE A 301 -18.60 11.28 -17.18
CA ILE A 301 -19.55 10.17 -17.21
C ILE A 301 -18.86 8.82 -17.02
N ASP A 302 -17.63 8.67 -17.51
CA ASP A 302 -16.85 7.44 -17.44
C ASP A 302 -16.56 7.01 -15.99
N LEU A 303 -16.20 7.96 -15.11
CA LEU A 303 -16.09 7.75 -13.67
C LEU A 303 -17.44 7.50 -13.00
N ARG A 304 -18.51 8.22 -13.40
CA ARG A 304 -19.86 8.01 -12.84
C ARG A 304 -20.43 6.64 -13.19
N SER A 305 -20.01 6.07 -14.31
CA SER A 305 -20.42 4.74 -14.78
C SER A 305 -19.42 3.64 -14.46
N ASP A 306 -18.43 3.90 -13.59
CA ASP A 306 -17.41 2.91 -13.19
C ASP A 306 -16.60 2.29 -14.36
N MET A 307 -16.38 3.07 -15.42
CA MET A 307 -15.61 2.70 -16.63
C MET A 307 -14.58 3.79 -16.96
N PRO A 308 -13.63 4.12 -16.08
CA PRO A 308 -12.75 5.27 -16.26
C PRO A 308 -11.87 5.17 -17.51
N SER A 309 -11.68 6.30 -18.18
CA SER A 309 -10.80 6.45 -19.34
C SER A 309 -9.86 7.64 -19.13
N PRO A 310 -8.78 7.49 -18.34
CA PRO A 310 -7.99 8.64 -17.92
C PRO A 310 -7.17 9.29 -19.03
N ASN A 311 -7.04 8.63 -20.20
CA ASN A 311 -6.53 9.27 -21.42
C ASN A 311 -7.36 10.51 -21.84
N SER A 312 -8.62 10.61 -21.41
CA SER A 312 -9.48 11.76 -21.64
C SER A 312 -9.40 12.84 -20.56
N TRP A 313 -8.64 12.62 -19.48
CA TRP A 313 -8.60 13.47 -18.29
C TRP A 313 -7.45 14.48 -18.29
N SER A 314 -6.78 14.66 -19.43
CA SER A 314 -5.56 15.48 -19.53
C SER A 314 -5.72 16.89 -18.97
N LYS A 315 -6.90 17.52 -19.06
CA LYS A 315 -7.16 18.85 -18.49
C LYS A 315 -7.14 18.90 -16.95
N TRP A 316 -7.36 17.78 -16.28
CA TRP A 316 -7.37 17.67 -14.80
C TRP A 316 -6.05 17.15 -14.23
N LEU A 317 -5.05 16.90 -15.07
CA LEU A 317 -3.74 16.43 -14.65
C LEU A 317 -3.03 17.50 -13.80
N ILE A 318 -2.68 17.14 -12.57
CA ILE A 318 -1.97 18.01 -11.61
C ILE A 318 -0.50 17.60 -11.42
N ALA A 319 -0.16 16.33 -11.64
CA ALA A 319 1.22 15.83 -11.58
C ALA A 319 1.41 14.64 -12.52
N PHE A 320 2.63 14.45 -13.00
CA PHE A 320 3.00 13.33 -13.86
C PHE A 320 4.43 12.88 -13.60
N LEU A 321 4.59 11.62 -13.20
CA LEU A 321 5.88 10.97 -12.92
C LEU A 321 6.16 9.92 -14.02
N PRO A 322 6.75 10.30 -15.16
CA PRO A 322 7.13 9.35 -16.20
C PRO A 322 8.41 8.63 -15.81
N PHE A 323 8.36 7.31 -15.60
CA PHE A 323 9.56 6.55 -15.26
C PHE A 323 10.45 6.34 -16.50
N ASP A 324 11.75 6.53 -16.36
CA ASP A 324 12.70 6.25 -17.44
C ASP A 324 12.88 4.73 -17.57
N ALA A 325 12.45 4.18 -18.71
CA ALA A 325 12.51 2.75 -19.01
C ALA A 325 13.93 2.16 -18.96
N ALA A 326 14.96 2.98 -19.15
CA ALA A 326 16.36 2.54 -19.10
C ALA A 326 16.90 2.37 -17.67
N SER A 327 16.28 3.00 -16.67
CA SER A 327 16.76 2.98 -15.28
C SER A 327 15.79 2.31 -14.31
N CYS A 328 14.48 2.50 -14.50
CA CYS A 328 13.47 2.11 -13.53
C CYS A 328 13.10 0.62 -13.66
N ILE A 329 13.94 -0.22 -13.03
CA ILE A 329 13.78 -1.66 -12.94
C ILE A 329 13.52 -2.04 -11.47
N ASP A 330 12.49 -2.86 -11.27
CA ASP A 330 12.05 -3.40 -9.99
C ASP A 330 11.77 -2.35 -8.91
N ILE A 331 11.25 -1.18 -9.31
CA ILE A 331 11.09 0.00 -8.45
C ILE A 331 9.91 -0.10 -7.45
N ALA A 332 8.94 -0.96 -7.73
CA ALA A 332 7.71 -1.09 -6.95
C ALA A 332 7.20 -2.54 -6.93
N LYS A 333 6.58 -2.92 -5.82
CA LYS A 333 5.87 -4.19 -5.60
C LYS A 333 4.35 -3.95 -5.65
N PRO A 334 3.47 -4.96 -5.52
CA PRO A 334 2.04 -4.70 -5.39
C PRO A 334 1.76 -3.69 -4.27
N GLN A 335 0.91 -2.70 -4.50
CA GLN A 335 0.73 -1.55 -3.62
C GLN A 335 -0.60 -1.59 -2.87
N GLU A 336 -0.56 -1.48 -1.55
CA GLU A 336 -1.70 -1.22 -0.67
C GLU A 336 -2.05 0.26 -0.67
N ILE A 337 -3.34 0.57 -0.51
CA ILE A 337 -3.80 1.94 -0.27
C ILE A 337 -3.62 2.26 1.21
N VAL A 338 -3.01 3.40 1.48
CA VAL A 338 -2.89 3.94 2.83
C VAL A 338 -3.62 5.29 2.94
N LEU A 339 -4.40 5.43 4.01
CA LEU A 339 -5.10 6.66 4.38
C LEU A 339 -4.89 6.96 5.86
N ASN A 340 -4.29 8.10 6.19
CA ASN A 340 -4.07 8.50 7.58
C ASN A 340 -4.13 10.02 7.78
N ILE A 341 -4.27 10.41 9.04
CA ILE A 341 -4.06 11.80 9.48
C ILE A 341 -2.98 11.78 10.56
N ALA A 342 -1.74 12.07 10.16
CA ALA A 342 -0.66 12.40 11.09
C ALA A 342 -0.83 13.84 11.60
N LEU A 343 -0.16 14.15 12.72
CA LEU A 343 -0.17 15.46 13.33
C LEU A 343 1.25 15.86 13.71
N CYS A 344 1.65 17.09 13.44
CA CYS A 344 2.98 17.58 13.79
C CYS A 344 4.09 16.68 13.24
N GLY A 345 4.93 16.13 14.12
CA GLY A 345 5.96 15.17 13.73
C GLY A 345 7.03 15.75 12.81
N ASP A 346 7.72 14.85 12.14
CA ASP A 346 8.91 15.16 11.34
C ASP A 346 8.66 16.24 10.29
N TRP A 347 7.49 16.24 9.65
CA TRP A 347 7.13 17.25 8.65
C TRP A 347 6.30 18.40 9.22
N ALA A 348 5.05 18.20 9.67
CA ALA A 348 4.20 19.34 10.06
C ALA A 348 4.75 20.10 11.28
N GLY A 349 5.36 19.38 12.23
CA GLY A 349 6.07 19.98 13.36
C GLY A 349 7.35 20.69 12.91
N GLY A 350 8.13 20.06 12.04
CA GLY A 350 9.35 20.63 11.47
C GLY A 350 9.10 21.91 10.66
N ALA A 351 7.97 21.99 9.99
CA ALA A 351 7.54 23.13 9.17
C ALA A 351 6.71 24.18 9.94
N TRP A 352 6.40 23.94 11.23
CA TRP A 352 5.50 24.78 12.03
C TRP A 352 5.79 26.28 11.93
N TRP A 353 7.06 26.67 12.02
CA TRP A 353 7.45 28.09 12.02
C TRP A 353 7.44 28.77 10.66
N LYS A 354 7.48 27.97 9.59
CA LYS A 354 7.38 28.47 8.21
C LYS A 354 5.92 28.67 7.82
N SER A 355 5.02 27.87 8.40
CA SER A 355 3.58 27.94 8.13
C SER A 355 2.99 29.30 8.48
N HIS A 356 2.25 29.90 7.54
CA HIS A 356 1.49 31.12 7.81
C HIS A 356 0.28 30.79 8.68
N GLU A 357 -0.41 29.68 8.41
CA GLU A 357 -1.53 29.23 9.25
C GLU A 357 -1.12 29.00 10.71
N ALA A 358 0.01 28.31 10.95
CA ALA A 358 0.49 28.09 12.32
C ALA A 358 0.80 29.41 13.04
N ARG A 359 1.46 30.36 12.37
CA ARG A 359 1.71 31.70 12.92
C ARG A 359 0.41 32.47 13.19
N SER A 360 -0.59 32.31 12.34
CA SER A 360 -1.89 32.98 12.50
C SER A 360 -2.69 32.50 13.70
N THR A 361 -2.38 31.32 14.26
CA THR A 361 -2.97 30.86 15.53
C THR A 361 -2.61 31.75 16.71
N GLY A 362 -1.50 32.50 16.62
CA GLY A 362 -0.93 33.26 17.74
C GLY A 362 -0.37 32.38 18.86
N PHE A 363 -0.33 31.06 18.67
CA PHE A 363 0.08 30.11 19.69
C PHE A 363 1.60 30.01 19.78
N VAL A 364 2.18 30.82 20.68
CA VAL A 364 3.62 30.87 20.93
C VAL A 364 3.89 30.79 22.45
N PRO A 365 3.75 29.60 23.07
CA PRO A 365 4.10 29.43 24.47
C PRO A 365 5.60 29.67 24.70
N PRO A 366 6.00 30.37 25.77
CA PRO A 366 7.39 30.83 25.97
C PRO A 366 8.40 29.69 26.18
N TYR A 367 7.92 28.48 26.47
CA TYR A 367 8.72 27.29 26.73
C TYR A 367 8.83 26.35 25.53
N CYS A 368 8.14 26.61 24.42
CA CYS A 368 8.28 25.76 23.24
C CYS A 368 9.54 26.14 22.44
N ILE A 369 10.20 25.13 21.87
CA ILE A 369 11.47 25.24 21.18
C ILE A 369 11.23 25.00 19.68
N PRO A 370 11.60 25.95 18.81
CA PRO A 370 11.43 25.76 17.38
C PRO A 370 12.14 24.52 16.82
N GLY A 371 11.39 23.69 16.10
CA GLY A 371 11.94 22.52 15.41
C GLY A 371 12.32 21.34 16.30
N ASN A 372 11.98 21.37 17.60
CA ASN A 372 12.29 20.28 18.52
C ASN A 372 11.28 19.11 18.46
N VAL A 373 11.05 18.59 17.26
CA VAL A 373 9.99 17.59 16.97
C VAL A 373 10.14 16.26 17.71
N LYS A 374 11.33 15.97 18.25
CA LYS A 374 11.61 14.74 19.00
C LYS A 374 11.23 14.83 20.48
N GLU A 375 10.95 16.02 21.00
CA GLU A 375 10.58 16.24 22.41
C GLU A 375 9.19 16.90 22.48
N PRO A 376 8.11 16.10 22.53
CA PRO A 376 6.73 16.57 22.48
C PRO A 376 6.39 17.66 23.49
N ALA A 377 7.02 17.64 24.68
CA ALA A 377 6.76 18.62 25.73
C ALA A 377 7.31 20.02 25.42
N THR A 378 8.20 20.13 24.43
CA THR A 378 8.78 21.40 23.97
C THR A 378 8.49 21.68 22.50
N ASP A 379 7.93 20.74 21.73
CA ASP A 379 7.47 21.01 20.37
C ASP A 379 6.21 21.88 20.37
N CYS A 380 6.31 23.08 19.78
CA CYS A 380 5.22 24.04 19.69
C CYS A 380 3.98 23.46 19.00
N CYS A 381 4.17 22.65 17.96
CA CYS A 381 3.05 22.04 17.24
C CYS A 381 2.31 21.05 18.15
N THR A 382 3.05 20.16 18.79
CA THR A 382 2.46 19.14 19.67
C THR A 382 1.79 19.75 20.92
N ILE A 383 2.38 20.81 21.47
CA ILE A 383 1.76 21.60 22.56
C ILE A 383 0.45 22.23 22.06
N PHE A 384 0.42 22.81 20.86
CA PHE A 384 -0.81 23.36 20.26
C PHE A 384 -1.89 22.28 20.10
N MET A 385 -1.52 21.10 19.61
CA MET A 385 -2.44 19.97 19.45
C MET A 385 -3.06 19.52 20.77
N SER A 386 -2.35 19.68 21.88
CA SER A 386 -2.85 19.32 23.22
C SER A 386 -3.60 20.46 23.92
N HIS A 387 -3.58 21.67 23.36
CA HIS A 387 -4.18 22.82 24.01
C HIS A 387 -5.70 22.86 23.76
N PRO A 388 -6.55 23.14 24.77
CA PRO A 388 -8.02 23.16 24.59
C PRO A 388 -8.53 24.10 23.48
N THR A 389 -7.76 25.12 23.10
CA THR A 389 -8.12 26.03 22.01
C THR A 389 -8.07 25.37 20.63
N SER A 390 -7.34 24.26 20.47
CA SER A 390 -7.27 23.51 19.20
C SER A 390 -8.50 22.64 18.97
N GLU A 391 -9.32 22.36 19.99
CA GLU A 391 -10.47 21.44 19.88
C GLU A 391 -11.46 21.84 18.78
N LYS A 392 -11.95 23.09 18.81
CA LYS A 392 -12.88 23.59 17.78
C LYS A 392 -12.19 23.61 16.42
N TYR A 393 -10.92 23.99 16.39
CA TYR A 393 -10.12 24.09 15.18
C TYR A 393 -10.02 22.73 14.47
N LEU A 394 -9.63 21.68 15.19
CA LEU A 394 -9.48 20.30 14.70
C LEU A 394 -10.84 19.70 14.32
N LYS A 395 -11.88 19.86 15.14
CA LYS A 395 -13.22 19.29 14.86
C LYS A 395 -13.81 19.79 13.55
N THR A 396 -13.47 21.01 13.12
CA THR A 396 -13.98 21.58 11.86
C THR A 396 -13.07 21.39 10.66
N ARG A 397 -11.84 20.88 10.84
CA ARG A 397 -10.82 20.86 9.77
C ARG A 397 -10.07 19.55 9.63
N ALA A 398 -9.89 18.76 10.68
CA ALA A 398 -9.03 17.59 10.69
C ALA A 398 -9.82 16.32 10.38
N TYR A 399 -10.50 16.28 9.24
CA TYR A 399 -11.26 15.10 8.80
C TYR A 399 -11.34 14.96 7.29
N PHE A 400 -11.33 13.72 6.83
CA PHE A 400 -11.77 13.33 5.51
C PHE A 400 -13.29 13.09 5.54
N ASP A 401 -14.00 13.57 4.52
CA ASP A 401 -15.37 13.17 4.18
C ASP A 401 -15.34 12.57 2.77
N ILE A 402 -15.47 11.25 2.70
CA ILE A 402 -15.21 10.44 1.51
C ILE A 402 -16.50 9.78 1.08
N GLU A 403 -16.88 9.94 -0.18
CA GLU A 403 -18.04 9.27 -0.74
C GLU A 403 -17.69 7.83 -1.16
N TYR A 404 -16.57 7.66 -1.85
CA TYR A 404 -16.01 6.35 -2.19
C TYR A 404 -14.51 6.41 -2.43
N ILE A 405 -13.86 5.26 -2.29
CA ILE A 405 -12.55 4.94 -2.89
C ILE A 405 -12.76 3.74 -3.79
N LYS A 406 -12.33 3.82 -5.05
CA LYS A 406 -12.49 2.74 -6.04
C LYS A 406 -11.18 2.45 -6.75
N VAL A 407 -10.92 1.17 -6.99
CA VAL A 407 -9.82 0.70 -7.84
C VAL A 407 -10.37 0.00 -9.07
N PHE A 408 -9.79 0.37 -10.21
CA PHE A 408 -10.09 -0.18 -11.52
C PHE A 408 -8.83 -0.77 -12.13
N GLU A 409 -8.93 -1.93 -12.74
CA GLU A 409 -7.82 -2.57 -13.47
C GLU A 409 -8.13 -2.63 -14.96
N PRO A 410 -7.10 -2.65 -15.82
CA PRO A 410 -7.27 -2.80 -17.25
C PRO A 410 -8.15 -3.99 -17.61
N THR A 411 -8.99 -3.81 -18.62
CA THR A 411 -9.66 -4.94 -19.27
C THR A 411 -8.58 -5.73 -20.01
N GLU A 412 -8.27 -6.95 -19.58
CA GLU A 412 -7.28 -7.77 -20.28
C GLU A 412 -7.72 -7.99 -21.73
N THR A 413 -6.98 -7.44 -22.70
CA THR A 413 -6.99 -7.93 -24.07
C THR A 413 -6.18 -9.22 -24.09
N GLU A 414 -6.80 -10.35 -24.41
CA GLU A 414 -6.24 -11.70 -24.36
C GLU A 414 -4.70 -11.79 -24.49
N ALA A 415 -4.04 -12.10 -23.38
CA ALA A 415 -2.73 -12.76 -23.39
C ALA A 415 -2.61 -13.62 -22.12
N SER A 416 -2.80 -14.93 -22.31
CA SER A 416 -2.55 -16.00 -21.33
C SER A 416 -3.42 -15.93 -20.07
N SER A 417 -4.53 -16.66 -20.12
CA SER A 417 -5.31 -17.10 -18.96
C SER A 417 -4.42 -17.84 -17.93
N LEU A 418 -3.94 -17.12 -16.92
CA LEU A 418 -3.89 -17.68 -15.57
C LEU A 418 -5.16 -17.19 -14.90
N SER A 419 -6.21 -18.00 -15.00
CA SER A 419 -7.54 -17.70 -14.48
C SER A 419 -7.47 -17.23 -13.03
N ALA A 420 -8.08 -16.08 -12.76
CA ALA A 420 -8.61 -15.78 -11.44
C ALA A 420 -9.53 -16.95 -11.03
N GLY A 421 -9.05 -17.80 -10.14
CA GLY A 421 -9.82 -18.94 -9.64
C GLY A 421 -10.99 -18.42 -8.81
N THR A 422 -12.19 -18.48 -9.39
CA THR A 422 -13.42 -18.51 -8.60
C THR A 422 -13.64 -19.96 -8.19
N TYR A 423 -13.79 -20.23 -6.90
CA TYR A 423 -14.46 -21.46 -6.45
C TYR A 423 -15.53 -21.07 -5.45
N ARG A 424 -16.78 -21.09 -5.93
CA ARG A 424 -17.96 -21.24 -5.08
C ARG A 424 -18.23 -22.73 -4.86
N ASN A 425 -18.79 -22.98 -3.68
CA ASN A 425 -19.31 -24.23 -3.16
C ASN A 425 -20.02 -25.10 -4.21
N ASP A 426 -19.81 -26.41 -4.17
CA ASP A 426 -20.78 -27.43 -3.77
C ASP A 426 -20.16 -28.83 -4.05
N GLY A 427 -20.55 -29.85 -3.29
CA GLY A 427 -19.81 -31.11 -3.14
C GLY A 427 -19.83 -32.12 -4.31
N GLU A 428 -18.96 -33.12 -4.13
CA GLU A 428 -18.80 -34.41 -4.83
C GLU A 428 -17.81 -34.48 -6.02
N PRO A 429 -17.08 -35.62 -6.19
CA PRO A 429 -15.89 -35.73 -7.02
C PRO A 429 -16.15 -36.39 -8.39
N LEU A 430 -15.33 -36.05 -9.39
CA LEU A 430 -15.15 -36.90 -10.58
C LEU A 430 -13.66 -37.06 -10.89
N GLU A 431 -13.28 -38.32 -11.08
CA GLU A 431 -11.94 -38.83 -11.36
C GLU A 431 -11.46 -38.56 -12.80
N GLU A 432 -10.13 -38.71 -12.95
CA GLU A 432 -9.33 -39.03 -14.16
C GLU A 432 -8.75 -37.88 -15.03
N PRO A 433 -7.65 -38.12 -15.80
CA PRO A 433 -6.40 -38.82 -15.44
C PRO A 433 -5.12 -38.08 -15.92
N CYS A 434 -3.95 -38.51 -15.41
CA CYS A 434 -2.63 -37.97 -15.75
C CYS A 434 -2.15 -38.32 -17.18
N VAL A 435 -1.40 -37.40 -17.81
CA VAL A 435 -0.63 -37.60 -19.06
C VAL A 435 0.86 -37.25 -18.81
N PRO A 436 1.85 -38.00 -19.37
CA PRO A 436 3.22 -38.02 -18.88
C PRO A 436 4.18 -37.00 -19.53
N CYS A 437 5.21 -36.61 -18.76
CA CYS A 437 6.27 -35.69 -19.17
C CYS A 437 7.26 -36.30 -20.18
N GLY A 438 7.55 -35.54 -21.24
CA GLY A 438 8.61 -35.78 -22.20
C GLY A 438 9.98 -35.28 -21.73
N THR A 439 11.00 -35.99 -22.21
CA THR A 439 12.44 -35.97 -21.94
C THR A 439 13.18 -34.65 -22.18
N SER A 440 14.21 -34.35 -21.37
CA SER A 440 15.59 -34.18 -21.86
C SER A 440 16.64 -34.21 -20.73
N ARG A 441 17.82 -34.75 -21.06
CA ARG A 441 18.93 -35.27 -20.24
C ARG A 441 19.81 -34.22 -19.57
N TRP A 442 20.46 -34.59 -18.44
CA TRP A 442 21.87 -34.29 -18.10
C TRP A 442 22.45 -35.37 -17.13
N ILE A 443 23.70 -35.81 -17.36
CA ILE A 443 24.61 -36.63 -16.51
C ILE A 443 26.05 -36.20 -16.90
N PRO A 444 27.13 -36.30 -16.08
CA PRO A 444 27.32 -36.20 -14.61
C PRO A 444 28.47 -35.22 -14.22
N ASN A 445 28.64 -34.92 -12.92
CA ASN A 445 29.92 -35.21 -12.24
C ASN A 445 29.85 -35.15 -10.70
N GLU A 446 30.24 -36.28 -10.12
CA GLU A 446 31.10 -36.52 -8.94
C GLU A 446 30.78 -35.90 -7.56
N GLN A 447 30.46 -36.81 -6.63
CA GLN A 447 30.35 -36.72 -5.16
C GLN A 447 31.72 -36.53 -4.46
N PRO A 448 31.85 -36.26 -3.11
CA PRO A 448 30.92 -36.64 -2.03
C PRO A 448 30.68 -35.62 -0.89
N GLY A 449 29.44 -35.61 -0.40
CA GLY A 449 29.00 -34.89 0.80
C GLY A 449 27.50 -35.02 0.94
N GLY A 450 27.04 -36.22 1.34
CA GLY A 450 25.64 -36.65 1.25
C GLY A 450 24.67 -35.82 2.08
N GLY A 451 23.76 -35.13 1.39
CA GLY A 451 22.44 -34.76 1.91
C GLY A 451 21.40 -35.73 1.35
N ASN A 452 20.55 -36.27 2.22
CA ASN A 452 19.43 -37.14 1.83
C ASN A 452 18.43 -36.35 0.96
N VAL A 453 18.26 -36.77 -0.28
CA VAL A 453 17.19 -36.27 -1.17
C VAL A 453 15.98 -37.20 -1.01
N CYS A 454 14.88 -36.67 -0.49
CA CYS A 454 13.60 -37.38 -0.45
C CYS A 454 12.89 -37.24 -1.80
N CYS A 455 12.67 -38.37 -2.49
CA CYS A 455 11.71 -38.45 -3.60
C CYS A 455 10.31 -38.74 -3.02
N PRO A 456 9.27 -37.99 -3.40
CA PRO A 456 7.91 -38.24 -2.91
C PRO A 456 7.34 -39.47 -3.63
N GLY A 457 7.19 -40.59 -2.93
CA GLY A 457 6.53 -41.77 -3.52
C GLY A 457 6.63 -43.11 -2.77
N CYS A 458 7.57 -43.32 -1.84
CA CYS A 458 7.58 -44.53 -1.00
C CYS A 458 7.42 -44.12 0.48
N GLY A 459 6.44 -44.72 1.16
CA GLY A 459 6.18 -44.50 2.59
C GLY A 459 7.32 -45.01 3.48
N ASP A 460 7.33 -44.57 4.74
CA ASP A 460 8.40 -44.80 5.70
C ASP A 460 8.72 -46.31 5.89
N GLY A 461 9.79 -46.76 5.25
CA GLY A 461 10.33 -48.12 5.36
C GLY A 461 11.84 -48.13 5.13
N ILE A 462 12.56 -48.98 5.88
CA ILE A 462 14.02 -49.10 5.81
C ILE A 462 14.40 -49.86 4.52
N PHE A 463 15.25 -49.25 3.68
CA PHE A 463 15.74 -49.83 2.43
C PHE A 463 17.06 -50.59 2.62
N SER A 464 17.30 -51.63 1.80
CA SER A 464 18.62 -52.27 1.64
C SER A 464 19.08 -52.17 0.18
N MET A 465 20.32 -51.72 -0.06
CA MET A 465 20.93 -51.67 -1.40
C MET A 465 21.24 -53.07 -1.93
N THR A 466 21.03 -53.27 -3.24
CA THR A 466 21.59 -54.41 -3.97
C THR A 466 22.91 -54.03 -4.65
N ASP A 467 23.75 -55.02 -4.95
CA ASP A 467 25.13 -54.83 -5.46
C ASP A 467 25.24 -54.14 -6.84
N ASN A 468 24.12 -53.85 -7.52
CA ASN A 468 24.08 -53.06 -8.75
C ASN A 468 23.50 -51.64 -8.58
N GLY A 469 23.31 -51.17 -7.34
CA GLY A 469 22.99 -49.77 -7.04
C GLY A 469 21.56 -49.32 -7.39
N THR A 470 20.62 -50.24 -7.53
CA THR A 470 19.19 -49.93 -7.71
C THR A 470 18.40 -50.13 -6.42
N LEU A 471 17.55 -49.15 -6.08
CA LEU A 471 16.61 -49.18 -4.96
C LEU A 471 15.27 -49.75 -5.45
N GLU A 472 14.86 -50.91 -4.95
CA GLU A 472 13.53 -51.47 -5.21
C GLU A 472 12.61 -51.24 -3.98
N CYS A 473 11.40 -50.71 -4.18
CA CYS A 473 10.36 -50.69 -3.13
C CYS A 473 9.71 -52.10 -3.08
N PRO A 474 9.56 -52.74 -1.90
CA PRO A 474 9.02 -54.09 -1.81
C PRO A 474 7.54 -54.11 -2.21
N ALA A 475 7.17 -55.05 -3.09
CA ALA A 475 5.78 -55.27 -3.45
C ALA A 475 4.98 -55.73 -2.23
N THR A 476 3.96 -54.97 -1.86
CA THR A 476 3.01 -55.32 -0.80
C THR A 476 2.17 -56.53 -1.20
N ALA A 477 2.07 -57.53 -0.31
CA ALA A 477 1.04 -58.56 -0.34
C ALA A 477 -0.23 -58.07 0.37
#